data_AF-K1SN02-F1
#
_entry.id   AF-K1SN02-F1
#
_cell.length_a   1.000
_cell.length_b   1.000
_cell.length_c   1.000
_cell.angle_alpha   90.00
_cell.angle_beta   90.00
_cell.angle_gamma   90.00
#
_symmetry.space_group_name_H-M   'P 1'
#
loop_
_entity.id
_entity.type
_entity.pdbx_description
1 polymer ?
#
loop_
_entity_poly.entity_id
_entity_poly.type
_entity_poly.pdbx_seq_one_letter_code
_entity_poly.pdbx_strand_id
1 'polypeptide(L)'
;MPPVEGSMAELLANLERTALEKQTAESGAHTFTGRVFGRDDKPWAGYEFICSGGRRVVTDAEGRFTIVTEKPIVCYLVGGETDQKVKSVGSRFGIPMGTDIALEFHLKESLALTHLPVSDEPVVYAVYGDPADFRFDPEHPPLIMDGGEELSAETLDTYLGLPEQKMIGAWMVKGPEALKGYGTRAANGVLSIRVQTYPYTESWSPADPSLWDPEDLELYLVWEGDELPEQFVARRDAYMKEEFAKLLTADAGKLERLGYKSVDGAEEWVTVEVSDGA
;
A
#
# COMPACT_ATOMS: atom_id res chain seq x y z
N MET A 1 -22.92 -0.93 23.42
CA MET A 1 -23.32 -1.59 22.16
C MET A 1 -23.78 -2.99 22.51
N PRO A 2 -24.69 -3.61 21.75
CA PRO A 2 -24.96 -5.04 21.89
C PRO A 2 -23.72 -5.88 21.52
N PRO A 3 -23.64 -7.14 21.96
CA PRO A 3 -22.59 -8.08 21.54
C PRO A 3 -22.52 -8.19 20.01
N VAL A 4 -21.34 -8.54 19.50
CA VAL A 4 -21.17 -8.83 18.07
C VAL A 4 -21.68 -10.24 17.77
N GLU A 5 -22.52 -10.38 16.74
CA GLU A 5 -23.06 -11.67 16.28
C GLU A 5 -22.85 -11.84 14.76
N GLY A 6 -22.92 -13.09 14.28
CA GLY A 6 -22.80 -13.40 12.85
C GLY A 6 -21.41 -13.18 12.27
N SER A 7 -21.34 -12.73 11.02
CA SER A 7 -20.10 -12.52 10.26
C SER A 7 -19.11 -11.56 10.93
N MET A 8 -19.60 -10.59 11.70
CA MET A 8 -18.74 -9.68 12.44
C MET A 8 -17.97 -10.38 13.57
N ALA A 9 -18.59 -11.38 14.23
CA ALA A 9 -17.90 -12.17 15.24
C ALA A 9 -16.86 -13.10 14.61
N GLU A 10 -17.20 -13.69 13.46
CA GLU A 10 -16.26 -14.50 12.67
C GLU A 10 -15.06 -13.70 12.17
N LEU A 11 -15.29 -12.46 11.71
CA LEU A 11 -14.22 -11.53 11.32
C LEU A 11 -13.24 -11.30 12.47
N LEU A 12 -13.74 -10.92 13.66
CA LEU A 12 -12.87 -10.66 14.81
C LEU A 12 -12.09 -11.90 15.23
N ALA A 13 -12.73 -13.07 15.27
CA ALA A 13 -12.08 -14.33 15.62
C ALA A 13 -11.00 -14.74 14.62
N ASN A 14 -11.25 -14.56 13.31
CA ASN A 14 -10.27 -14.86 12.27
C ASN A 14 -9.07 -13.88 12.33
N LEU A 15 -9.30 -12.61 12.63
CA LEU A 15 -8.23 -11.63 12.82
C LEU A 15 -7.40 -11.92 14.09
N GLU A 16 -8.03 -12.30 15.20
CA GLU A 16 -7.36 -12.78 16.42
C GLU A 16 -6.45 -13.98 16.14
N ARG A 17 -6.99 -14.98 15.43
CA ARG A 17 -6.23 -16.17 15.04
C ARG A 17 -5.03 -15.79 14.16
N THR A 18 -5.25 -14.96 13.15
CA THR A 18 -4.20 -14.49 12.23
C THR A 18 -3.11 -13.72 12.97
N ALA A 19 -3.48 -12.88 13.94
CA ALA A 19 -2.51 -12.16 14.77
C ALA A 19 -1.70 -13.09 15.67
N LEU A 20 -2.33 -14.10 16.27
CA LEU A 20 -1.61 -15.10 17.05
C LEU A 20 -0.65 -15.92 16.20
N GLU A 21 -1.08 -16.34 15.01
CA GLU A 21 -0.22 -17.02 14.03
C GLU A 21 0.98 -16.13 13.68
N LYS A 22 0.77 -14.85 13.37
CA LYS A 22 1.84 -13.88 13.09
C LYS A 22 2.79 -13.66 14.27
N GLN A 23 2.28 -13.66 15.51
CA GLN A 23 3.10 -13.49 16.72
C GLN A 23 3.98 -14.70 17.01
N THR A 24 3.50 -15.89 16.66
CA THR A 24 4.18 -17.17 16.94
C THR A 24 4.98 -17.69 15.75
N ALA A 25 4.77 -17.13 14.57
CA ALA A 25 5.57 -17.40 13.39
C ALA A 25 7.03 -17.01 13.66
N GLU A 26 7.94 -17.96 13.47
CA GLU A 26 9.35 -17.63 13.29
C GLU A 26 9.47 -16.71 12.07
N SER A 27 10.40 -15.76 12.10
CA SER A 27 10.69 -14.87 10.95
C SER A 27 11.19 -15.71 9.77
N GLY A 28 10.26 -16.30 9.03
CA GLY A 28 10.51 -17.12 7.86
C GLY A 28 10.65 -16.25 6.62
N ALA A 29 11.53 -16.66 5.73
CA ALA A 29 11.63 -16.01 4.44
C ALA A 29 10.33 -16.24 3.64
N HIS A 30 9.76 -15.17 3.10
CA HIS A 30 8.59 -15.20 2.22
C HIS A 30 9.02 -15.01 0.77
N THR A 31 8.17 -15.49 -0.13
CA THR A 31 8.42 -15.49 -1.57
C THR A 31 7.61 -14.39 -2.24
N PHE A 32 8.32 -13.49 -2.89
CA PHE A 32 7.76 -12.51 -3.79
C PHE A 32 7.97 -12.97 -5.22
N THR A 33 6.89 -13.37 -5.87
CA THR A 33 6.89 -13.81 -7.27
C THR A 33 6.14 -12.81 -8.12
N GLY A 34 6.45 -12.83 -9.40
CA GLY A 34 5.63 -12.10 -10.35
C GLY A 34 6.10 -12.23 -11.76
N ARG A 35 5.42 -11.49 -12.63
CA ARG A 35 5.64 -11.50 -14.05
C ARG A 35 5.58 -10.09 -14.62
N VAL A 36 6.49 -9.77 -15.54
CA VAL A 36 6.51 -8.49 -16.24
C VAL A 36 6.15 -8.72 -17.70
N PHE A 37 5.22 -7.91 -18.19
CA PHE A 37 4.78 -7.86 -19.57
C PHE A 37 5.20 -6.52 -20.18
N GLY A 38 5.84 -6.59 -21.34
CA GLY A 38 6.38 -5.42 -22.04
C GLY A 38 5.32 -4.66 -22.84
N ARG A 39 5.78 -3.75 -23.69
CA ARG A 39 4.91 -2.87 -24.50
C ARG A 39 3.96 -3.61 -25.43
N ASP A 40 4.32 -4.81 -25.85
CA ASP A 40 3.52 -5.66 -26.73
C ASP A 40 2.58 -6.61 -25.96
N ASP A 41 2.46 -6.42 -24.64
CA ASP A 41 1.71 -7.25 -23.71
C ASP A 41 2.17 -8.73 -23.72
N LYS A 42 3.44 -8.95 -24.11
CA LYS A 42 4.10 -10.25 -24.00
C LYS A 42 5.08 -10.27 -22.84
N PRO A 43 5.40 -11.46 -22.32
CA PRO A 43 6.36 -11.56 -21.22
C PRO A 43 7.70 -10.94 -21.59
N TRP A 44 8.20 -10.06 -20.73
CA TRP A 44 9.42 -9.31 -20.96
C TRP A 44 10.61 -10.03 -20.33
N ALA A 45 11.36 -10.74 -21.16
CA ALA A 45 12.60 -11.40 -20.74
C ALA A 45 13.75 -10.40 -20.57
N GLY A 46 14.57 -10.60 -19.53
CA GLY A 46 15.75 -9.76 -19.30
C GLY A 46 15.44 -8.37 -18.71
N TYR A 47 14.19 -8.11 -18.31
CA TYR A 47 13.83 -6.88 -17.61
C TYR A 47 14.52 -6.88 -16.23
N GLU A 48 15.30 -5.85 -15.97
CA GLU A 48 16.09 -5.71 -14.75
C GLU A 48 15.43 -4.70 -13.80
N PHE A 49 15.24 -5.11 -12.55
CA PHE A 49 14.77 -4.21 -11.50
C PHE A 49 15.68 -4.26 -10.27
N ILE A 50 15.70 -3.16 -9.53
CA ILE A 50 16.62 -2.93 -8.42
C ILE A 50 15.89 -3.20 -7.12
N CYS A 51 16.51 -3.98 -6.24
CA CYS A 51 16.02 -4.26 -4.89
C CYS A 51 16.88 -3.52 -3.86
N SER A 52 16.34 -3.31 -2.66
CA SER A 52 17.11 -2.78 -1.53
C SER A 52 18.40 -3.59 -1.31
N GLY A 53 19.46 -2.88 -0.91
CA GLY A 53 20.83 -3.40 -0.85
C GLY A 53 21.54 -3.45 -2.20
N GLY A 54 20.97 -2.86 -3.26
CA GLY A 54 21.56 -2.79 -4.60
C GLY A 54 21.50 -4.12 -5.37
N ARG A 55 20.74 -5.10 -4.88
CA ARG A 55 20.53 -6.38 -5.54
C ARG A 55 19.73 -6.15 -6.82
N ARG A 56 20.21 -6.69 -7.93
CA ARG A 56 19.50 -6.68 -9.22
C ARG A 56 18.78 -8.00 -9.41
N VAL A 57 17.55 -7.94 -9.89
CA VAL A 57 16.76 -9.12 -10.26
C VAL A 57 16.39 -8.97 -11.73
N VAL A 58 16.54 -10.05 -12.48
CA VAL A 58 16.32 -10.08 -13.92
C VAL A 58 15.24 -11.12 -14.20
N THR A 59 14.26 -10.75 -15.02
CA THR A 59 13.19 -11.67 -15.41
C THR A 59 13.68 -12.78 -16.35
N ASP A 60 13.08 -13.97 -16.23
CA ASP A 60 13.36 -15.12 -17.09
C ASP A 60 12.73 -14.98 -18.49
N ALA A 61 12.86 -16.02 -19.33
CA ALA A 61 12.32 -16.05 -20.70
C ALA A 61 10.79 -15.87 -20.76
N GLU A 62 10.10 -16.21 -19.68
CA GLU A 62 8.67 -16.04 -19.53
C GLU A 62 8.33 -14.77 -18.73
N GLY A 63 9.27 -13.83 -18.57
CA GLY A 63 9.07 -12.57 -17.86
C GLY A 63 8.91 -12.74 -16.35
N ARG A 64 9.18 -13.93 -15.78
CA ARG A 64 8.96 -14.23 -14.37
C ARG A 64 10.14 -13.83 -13.52
N PHE A 65 9.88 -13.53 -12.25
CA PHE A 65 10.90 -13.33 -11.24
C PHE A 65 10.51 -13.99 -9.91
N THR A 66 11.49 -14.21 -9.07
CA THR A 66 11.30 -14.72 -7.70
C THR A 66 12.32 -14.09 -6.77
N ILE A 67 11.85 -13.56 -5.64
CA ILE A 67 12.67 -12.99 -4.59
C ILE A 67 12.27 -13.63 -3.28
N VAL A 68 13.27 -14.01 -2.50
CA VAL A 68 13.08 -14.59 -1.17
C VAL A 68 13.70 -13.62 -0.17
N THR A 69 12.92 -13.25 0.85
CA THR A 69 13.28 -12.23 1.83
C THR A 69 12.63 -12.50 3.18
N GLU A 70 13.29 -12.08 4.25
CA GLU A 70 12.73 -12.14 5.61
C GLU A 70 12.05 -10.82 6.01
N LYS A 71 12.26 -9.74 5.24
CA LYS A 71 11.69 -8.41 5.49
C LYS A 71 10.55 -8.10 4.51
N PRO A 72 9.44 -7.51 4.97
CA PRO A 72 8.33 -7.12 4.09
C PRO A 72 8.79 -6.15 2.99
N ILE A 73 8.08 -6.19 1.86
CA ILE A 73 8.41 -5.42 0.66
C ILE A 73 7.48 -4.22 0.53
N VAL A 74 8.10 -3.08 0.27
CA VAL A 74 7.45 -1.89 -0.29
C VAL A 74 7.88 -1.75 -1.75
N CYS A 75 6.91 -1.78 -2.65
CA CYS A 75 7.15 -1.58 -4.07
C CYS A 75 7.12 -0.08 -4.43
N TYR A 76 8.18 0.39 -5.06
CA TYR A 76 8.34 1.74 -5.58
C TYR A 76 8.57 1.71 -7.10
N LEU A 77 7.95 2.63 -7.83
CA LEU A 77 8.08 2.75 -9.27
C LEU A 77 8.56 4.15 -9.66
N VAL A 78 9.60 4.22 -10.49
CA VAL A 78 10.23 5.47 -10.92
C VAL A 78 10.43 5.41 -12.44
N GLY A 79 9.83 6.31 -13.22
CA GLY A 79 10.06 6.31 -14.67
C GLY A 79 9.53 7.50 -15.46
N GLY A 80 10.08 7.63 -16.68
CA GLY A 80 9.76 8.56 -17.79
C GLY A 80 10.87 9.58 -18.10
N GLU A 81 10.75 10.40 -19.16
CA GLU A 81 11.55 11.63 -19.39
C GLU A 81 10.80 12.95 -19.07
N THR A 82 9.47 12.94 -18.99
CA THR A 82 8.65 14.16 -18.82
C THR A 82 7.91 14.21 -17.47
N ASP A 83 8.00 15.33 -16.75
CA ASP A 83 7.15 15.99 -15.72
C ASP A 83 6.11 15.21 -14.85
N GLN A 84 6.08 13.87 -14.86
CA GLN A 84 5.07 13.02 -14.21
C GLN A 84 5.69 11.85 -13.42
N LYS A 85 6.92 12.05 -12.91
CA LYS A 85 7.86 10.95 -12.66
C LYS A 85 8.09 10.70 -11.19
N VAL A 86 7.88 9.45 -10.78
CA VAL A 86 7.91 8.88 -9.42
C VAL A 86 6.51 8.79 -8.82
N LYS A 87 5.87 7.64 -9.03
CA LYS A 87 4.70 7.24 -8.24
C LYS A 87 5.16 6.23 -7.22
N SER A 88 5.16 6.64 -5.95
CA SER A 88 5.22 5.68 -4.85
C SER A 88 3.97 4.81 -4.93
N VAL A 89 4.15 3.57 -5.35
CA VAL A 89 3.14 2.52 -5.20
C VAL A 89 3.04 2.09 -3.73
N GLY A 90 3.98 2.53 -2.88
CA GLY A 90 4.11 2.10 -1.50
C GLY A 90 3.05 2.57 -0.50
N SER A 91 2.17 3.53 -0.80
CA SER A 91 1.18 3.98 0.21
C SER A 91 -0.17 3.24 0.16
N ARG A 92 -0.46 2.43 -0.86
CA ARG A 92 -1.78 1.78 -1.03
C ARG A 92 -1.74 0.25 -1.09
N PHE A 93 -0.61 -0.33 -1.45
CA PHE A 93 -0.38 -1.76 -1.39
C PHE A 93 0.23 -2.09 -0.03
N GLY A 94 -0.50 -1.85 1.05
CA GLY A 94 -0.14 -2.40 2.36
C GLY A 94 0.07 -3.90 2.17
N ILE A 95 1.33 -4.32 2.11
CA ILE A 95 1.73 -5.68 1.87
C ILE A 95 2.06 -6.24 3.26
N PRO A 96 1.30 -7.23 3.76
CA PRO A 96 1.51 -7.74 5.10
C PRO A 96 2.81 -8.55 5.18
N MET A 97 3.47 -8.48 6.34
CA MET A 97 4.57 -9.40 6.68
C MET A 97 4.12 -10.85 6.62
N GLY A 98 4.93 -11.71 6.00
CA GLY A 98 4.77 -13.17 6.05
C GLY A 98 3.76 -13.76 5.07
N THR A 99 3.28 -12.97 4.11
CA THR A 99 2.41 -13.46 3.04
C THR A 99 3.22 -13.59 1.75
N ASP A 100 3.13 -14.73 1.08
CA ASP A 100 3.63 -14.87 -0.28
C ASP A 100 2.82 -13.98 -1.22
N ILE A 101 3.46 -13.45 -2.26
CA ILE A 101 2.83 -12.47 -3.16
C ILE A 101 3.09 -12.87 -4.59
N ALA A 102 2.05 -12.70 -5.42
CA ALA A 102 2.12 -12.87 -6.85
C ALA A 102 1.62 -11.60 -7.54
N LEU A 103 2.48 -10.95 -8.34
CA LEU A 103 2.14 -9.74 -9.08
C LEU A 103 2.29 -9.91 -10.59
N GLU A 104 1.45 -9.23 -11.36
CA GLU A 104 1.66 -9.00 -12.79
C GLU A 104 1.82 -7.51 -13.07
N PHE A 105 2.90 -7.15 -13.76
CA PHE A 105 3.16 -5.80 -14.26
C PHE A 105 2.91 -5.78 -15.76
N HIS A 106 1.96 -4.94 -16.21
CA HIS A 106 1.73 -4.71 -17.63
C HIS A 106 2.16 -3.30 -17.99
N LEU A 107 3.10 -3.19 -18.94
CA LEU A 107 3.79 -1.94 -19.30
C LEU A 107 3.44 -1.45 -20.72
N LYS A 108 2.19 -1.67 -21.14
CA LYS A 108 1.73 -1.41 -22.51
C LYS A 108 1.64 0.09 -22.82
N GLU A 109 0.45 0.66 -22.67
CA GLU A 109 0.14 2.09 -22.84
C GLU A 109 0.00 2.80 -21.49
N SER A 110 0.21 2.04 -20.41
CA SER A 110 0.07 2.42 -19.01
C SER A 110 0.88 1.43 -18.17
N LEU A 111 1.03 1.73 -16.89
CA LEU A 111 1.39 0.74 -15.89
C LEU A 111 0.10 0.15 -15.32
N ALA A 112 -0.09 -1.16 -15.42
CA ALA A 112 -1.07 -1.87 -14.63
C ALA A 112 -0.37 -2.87 -13.71
N LEU A 113 -0.71 -2.83 -12.43
CA LEU A 113 -0.24 -3.76 -11.41
C LEU A 113 -1.40 -4.61 -10.93
N THR A 114 -1.33 -5.91 -11.19
CA THR A 114 -2.32 -6.88 -10.75
C THR A 114 -1.78 -7.70 -9.59
N HIS A 115 -2.46 -7.64 -8.44
CA HIS A 115 -2.24 -8.57 -7.34
C HIS A 115 -3.06 -9.83 -7.57
N LEU A 116 -2.37 -10.96 -7.66
CA LEU A 116 -2.96 -12.28 -7.91
C LEU A 116 -3.26 -13.01 -6.60
N PRO A 117 -4.23 -13.94 -6.63
CA PRO A 117 -4.48 -14.85 -5.52
C PRO A 117 -3.23 -15.71 -5.24
N VAL A 118 -2.88 -15.83 -3.96
CA VAL A 118 -1.71 -16.62 -3.47
C VAL A 118 -2.09 -17.83 -2.63
N SER A 119 -3.37 -17.92 -2.28
CA SER A 119 -3.98 -19.01 -1.51
C SER A 119 -5.14 -19.61 -2.30
N ASP A 120 -5.58 -20.81 -1.94
CA ASP A 120 -6.86 -21.38 -2.41
C ASP A 120 -8.03 -21.02 -1.48
N GLU A 121 -7.73 -20.41 -0.31
CA GLU A 121 -8.74 -19.98 0.65
C GLU A 121 -9.61 -18.84 0.07
N PRO A 122 -10.94 -18.86 0.19
CA PRO A 122 -11.80 -17.83 -0.38
C PRO A 122 -11.60 -16.46 0.29
N VAL A 123 -11.09 -16.42 1.53
CA VAL A 123 -10.79 -15.19 2.27
C VAL A 123 -9.45 -15.34 2.97
N VAL A 124 -8.52 -14.45 2.64
CA VAL A 124 -7.22 -14.30 3.28
C VAL A 124 -7.28 -13.14 4.25
N TYR A 125 -6.78 -13.32 5.46
CA TYR A 125 -6.73 -12.27 6.48
C TYR A 125 -5.31 -11.76 6.64
N ALA A 126 -5.17 -10.44 6.76
CA ALA A 126 -3.90 -9.76 6.95
C ALA A 126 -4.00 -8.75 8.10
N VAL A 127 -3.12 -8.87 9.08
CA VAL A 127 -3.06 -7.98 10.24
C VAL A 127 -1.83 -7.08 10.18
N TYR A 128 -2.06 -5.77 10.28
CA TYR A 128 -1.04 -4.72 10.26
C TYR A 128 -0.88 -4.09 11.65
N GLY A 129 0.35 -3.75 12.01
CA GLY A 129 0.69 -3.25 13.35
C GLY A 129 1.06 -4.36 14.33
N ASP A 130 0.99 -4.05 15.63
CA ASP A 130 1.31 -4.98 16.72
C ASP A 130 0.23 -6.07 16.81
N PRO A 131 0.58 -7.36 16.65
CA PRO A 131 -0.38 -8.46 16.82
C PRO A 131 -1.08 -8.48 18.18
N ALA A 132 -0.45 -7.95 19.23
CA ALA A 132 -1.06 -7.89 20.57
C ALA A 132 -2.29 -6.96 20.61
N ASP A 133 -2.41 -6.02 19.67
CA ASP A 133 -3.56 -5.13 19.58
C ASP A 133 -4.82 -5.82 19.06
N PHE A 134 -4.70 -6.97 18.40
CA PHE A 134 -5.83 -7.74 17.86
C PHE A 134 -6.45 -8.67 18.89
N ARG A 135 -6.59 -8.22 20.14
CA ARG A 135 -7.37 -8.90 21.19
C ARG A 135 -8.63 -8.11 21.45
N PHE A 136 -9.78 -8.77 21.27
CA PHE A 136 -11.09 -8.16 21.31
C PHE A 136 -11.90 -8.68 22.49
N ASP A 137 -12.68 -7.78 23.09
CA ASP A 137 -13.71 -8.14 24.06
C ASP A 137 -15.04 -8.31 23.31
N PRO A 138 -15.64 -9.52 23.26
CA PRO A 138 -16.91 -9.75 22.59
C PRO A 138 -18.08 -8.92 23.16
N GLU A 139 -18.02 -8.55 24.45
CA GLU A 139 -19.02 -7.70 25.10
C GLU A 139 -18.79 -6.21 24.82
N HIS A 140 -17.54 -5.84 24.53
CA HIS A 140 -17.10 -4.47 24.28
C HIS A 140 -16.27 -4.39 22.99
N PRO A 141 -16.89 -4.63 21.82
CA PRO A 141 -16.16 -4.69 20.56
C PRO A 141 -15.58 -3.33 20.16
N PRO A 142 -14.53 -3.33 19.31
CA PRO A 142 -14.00 -2.10 18.74
C PRO A 142 -15.00 -1.45 17.77
N LEU A 143 -14.79 -0.18 17.47
CA LEU A 143 -15.45 0.47 16.34
C LEU A 143 -14.83 -0.07 15.04
N ILE A 144 -15.62 -0.74 14.19
CA ILE A 144 -15.12 -1.33 12.95
C ILE A 144 -15.40 -0.37 11.79
N MET A 145 -14.36 -0.03 11.03
CA MET A 145 -14.41 0.96 9.96
C MET A 145 -13.96 0.35 8.63
N ASP A 146 -14.61 0.71 7.54
CA ASP A 146 -14.16 0.47 6.17
C ASP A 146 -14.09 1.80 5.42
N GLY A 147 -12.92 2.16 4.89
CA GLY A 147 -12.77 3.36 4.05
C GLY A 147 -13.22 4.70 4.69
N GLY A 148 -13.32 4.78 6.02
CA GLY A 148 -13.81 5.97 6.75
C GLY A 148 -15.28 5.90 7.18
N GLU A 149 -16.01 4.86 6.80
CA GLU A 149 -17.39 4.59 7.23
C GLU A 149 -17.44 3.44 8.24
N GLU A 150 -18.43 3.45 9.13
CA GLU A 150 -18.63 2.35 10.08
C GLU A 150 -19.17 1.12 9.35
N LEU A 151 -18.47 0.00 9.47
CA LEU A 151 -18.82 -1.23 8.79
C LEU A 151 -20.08 -1.84 9.42
N SER A 152 -21.09 -2.11 8.60
CA SER A 152 -22.27 -2.87 9.02
C SER A 152 -22.09 -4.37 8.78
N ALA A 153 -22.80 -5.20 9.55
CA ALA A 153 -22.81 -6.65 9.35
C ALA A 153 -23.35 -7.04 7.95
N GLU A 154 -24.38 -6.34 7.46
CA GLU A 154 -24.94 -6.56 6.12
C GLU A 154 -23.93 -6.25 4.99
N THR A 155 -23.16 -5.18 5.16
CA THR A 155 -22.08 -4.81 4.25
C THR A 155 -20.99 -5.90 4.25
N LEU A 156 -20.60 -6.38 5.43
CA LEU A 156 -19.63 -7.47 5.55
C LEU A 156 -20.15 -8.77 4.91
N ASP A 157 -21.40 -9.15 5.17
CA ASP A 157 -22.02 -10.33 4.56
C ASP A 157 -22.03 -10.24 3.04
N THR A 158 -22.32 -9.04 2.50
CA THR A 158 -22.27 -8.77 1.06
C THR A 158 -20.87 -9.01 0.52
N TYR A 159 -19.83 -8.49 1.19
CA TYR A 159 -18.44 -8.70 0.78
C TYR A 159 -18.03 -10.17 0.83
N LEU A 160 -18.37 -10.87 1.92
CA LEU A 160 -18.01 -12.28 2.10
C LEU A 160 -18.75 -13.19 1.10
N GLY A 161 -19.97 -12.84 0.72
CA GLY A 161 -20.81 -13.58 -0.22
C GLY A 161 -20.43 -13.47 -1.69
N LEU A 162 -19.51 -12.59 -2.06
CA LEU A 162 -19.00 -12.49 -3.43
C LEU A 162 -18.32 -13.82 -3.87
N PRO A 163 -18.30 -14.19 -5.16
CA PRO A 163 -17.66 -15.43 -5.61
C PRO A 163 -16.12 -15.33 -5.72
N GLU A 164 -15.57 -14.13 -5.82
CA GLU A 164 -14.12 -13.89 -5.92
C GLU A 164 -13.39 -14.25 -4.62
N GLN A 165 -12.10 -14.55 -4.70
CA GLN A 165 -11.25 -14.59 -3.52
C GLN A 165 -11.10 -13.16 -2.96
N LYS A 166 -10.98 -13.01 -1.65
CA LYS A 166 -10.75 -11.72 -1.00
C LYS A 166 -9.54 -11.73 -0.08
N MET A 167 -8.91 -10.57 0.07
CA MET A 167 -8.08 -10.23 1.22
C MET A 167 -8.81 -9.24 2.11
N ILE A 168 -8.84 -9.51 3.41
CA ILE A 168 -9.24 -8.56 4.45
C ILE A 168 -7.97 -8.10 5.16
N GLY A 169 -7.54 -6.88 4.82
CA GLY A 169 -6.47 -6.19 5.52
C GLY A 169 -7.00 -5.40 6.70
N ALA A 170 -6.39 -5.52 7.88
CA ALA A 170 -6.89 -4.91 9.10
C ALA A 170 -5.79 -4.17 9.89
N TRP A 171 -6.09 -2.95 10.33
CA TRP A 171 -5.26 -2.11 11.20
C TRP A 171 -6.01 -1.81 12.49
N MET A 172 -5.32 -1.93 13.62
CA MET A 172 -5.90 -1.63 14.93
C MET A 172 -5.29 -0.34 15.49
N VAL A 173 -6.13 0.56 15.98
CA VAL A 173 -5.72 1.76 16.73
C VAL A 173 -6.36 1.73 18.11
N LYS A 174 -5.54 1.76 19.16
CA LYS A 174 -5.99 1.74 20.56
C LYS A 174 -5.57 3.00 21.32
N GLY A 175 -6.22 3.26 22.45
CA GLY A 175 -5.81 4.30 23.39
C GLY A 175 -6.17 5.73 22.96
N PRO A 176 -5.42 6.75 23.43
CA PRO A 176 -5.76 8.16 23.24
C PRO A 176 -5.88 8.61 21.78
N GLU A 177 -5.13 7.98 20.87
CA GLU A 177 -5.17 8.32 19.45
C GLU A 177 -6.53 7.97 18.82
N ALA A 178 -7.07 6.80 19.15
CA ALA A 178 -8.40 6.36 18.72
C ALA A 178 -9.49 7.34 19.21
N LEU A 179 -9.41 7.77 20.47
CA LEU A 179 -10.36 8.71 21.07
C LEU A 179 -10.29 10.10 20.44
N LYS A 180 -9.10 10.56 20.04
CA LYS A 180 -8.93 11.87 19.38
C LYS A 180 -9.58 11.92 18.01
N GLY A 181 -9.51 10.83 17.24
CA GLY A 181 -10.10 10.75 15.89
C GLY A 181 -11.60 10.46 15.89
N TYR A 182 -12.06 9.57 16.77
CA TYR A 182 -13.39 8.95 16.69
C TYR A 182 -14.25 9.15 17.95
N GLY A 183 -13.75 9.89 18.94
CA GLY A 183 -14.48 10.20 20.17
C GLY A 183 -14.69 8.99 21.08
N THR A 184 -15.66 9.11 22.01
CA THR A 184 -15.93 8.09 23.04
C THR A 184 -16.40 6.74 22.49
N ARG A 185 -16.86 6.69 21.23
CA ARG A 185 -17.25 5.45 20.54
C ARG A 185 -16.06 4.52 20.28
N ALA A 186 -14.85 5.09 20.22
CA ALA A 186 -13.61 4.34 20.05
C ALA A 186 -12.93 3.96 21.37
N ALA A 187 -13.68 3.90 22.48
CA ALA A 187 -13.16 3.53 23.79
C ALA A 187 -12.48 2.15 23.81
N ASN A 188 -12.94 1.23 22.96
CA ASN A 188 -12.36 -0.11 22.80
C ASN A 188 -11.39 -0.21 21.61
N GLY A 189 -11.00 0.94 21.06
CA GLY A 189 -10.19 1.06 19.85
C GLY A 189 -11.00 1.10 18.55
N VAL A 190 -10.29 1.31 17.45
CA VAL A 190 -10.81 1.36 16.09
C VAL A 190 -10.11 0.30 15.27
N LEU A 191 -10.91 -0.63 14.73
CA LEU A 191 -10.47 -1.63 13.76
C LEU A 191 -10.79 -1.10 12.37
N SER A 192 -9.80 -0.60 11.65
CA SER A 192 -9.96 -0.27 10.24
C SER A 192 -9.73 -1.52 9.42
N ILE A 193 -10.67 -1.88 8.56
CA ILE A 193 -10.50 -2.93 7.57
C ILE A 193 -10.44 -2.33 6.16
N ARG A 194 -9.89 -3.12 5.23
CA ARG A 194 -10.02 -2.94 3.80
C ARG A 194 -10.27 -4.31 3.20
N VAL A 195 -11.35 -4.43 2.42
CA VAL A 195 -11.63 -5.62 1.63
C VAL A 195 -11.12 -5.41 0.20
N GLN A 196 -10.35 -6.36 -0.29
CA GLN A 196 -9.83 -6.37 -1.66
C GLN A 196 -10.21 -7.69 -2.31
N THR A 197 -10.87 -7.66 -3.46
CA THR A 197 -11.15 -8.86 -4.26
C THR A 197 -9.99 -9.16 -5.20
N TYR A 198 -9.69 -10.44 -5.41
CA TYR A 198 -8.66 -10.89 -6.35
C TYR A 198 -9.25 -11.45 -7.65
N PRO A 199 -8.55 -11.26 -8.80
CA PRO A 199 -7.36 -10.43 -8.95
C PRO A 199 -7.69 -8.92 -8.80
N TYR A 200 -6.79 -8.18 -8.17
CA TYR A 200 -6.95 -6.73 -7.99
C TYR A 200 -5.99 -5.98 -8.89
N THR A 201 -6.49 -5.14 -9.79
CA THR A 201 -5.65 -4.35 -10.69
C THR A 201 -5.75 -2.87 -10.37
N GLU A 202 -4.62 -2.22 -10.09
CA GLU A 202 -4.48 -0.77 -10.19
C GLU A 202 -3.79 -0.41 -11.50
N SER A 203 -4.33 0.59 -12.19
CA SER A 203 -3.77 1.07 -13.45
C SER A 203 -3.51 2.56 -13.38
N TRP A 204 -2.36 2.98 -13.91
CA TRP A 204 -1.98 4.37 -14.05
C TRP A 204 -1.58 4.64 -15.48
N SER A 205 -2.37 5.47 -16.15
CA SER A 205 -2.03 5.97 -17.48
C SER A 205 -1.24 7.27 -17.37
N PRO A 206 -0.25 7.49 -18.26
CA PRO A 206 0.34 8.80 -18.49
C PRO A 206 -0.76 9.78 -18.97
N ALA A 207 -0.57 11.08 -18.74
CA ALA A 207 -1.51 12.07 -19.31
C ALA A 207 -1.40 12.15 -20.84
N ASP A 208 -0.21 11.92 -21.40
CA ASP A 208 0.04 11.80 -22.83
C ASP A 208 0.69 10.43 -23.12
N PRO A 209 -0.05 9.48 -23.72
CA PRO A 209 0.47 8.15 -24.07
C PRO A 209 1.63 8.16 -25.07
N SER A 210 1.84 9.26 -25.81
CA SER A 210 2.96 9.37 -26.76
C SER A 210 4.31 9.62 -26.07
N LEU A 211 4.29 10.07 -24.82
CA LEU A 211 5.46 10.34 -23.98
C LEU A 211 5.80 9.17 -23.05
N TRP A 212 5.08 8.04 -23.19
CA TRP A 212 5.31 6.83 -22.40
C TRP A 212 6.26 5.89 -23.12
N ASP A 213 7.43 5.70 -22.54
CA ASP A 213 8.32 4.61 -22.86
C ASP A 213 8.48 3.70 -21.63
N PRO A 214 8.04 2.44 -21.69
CA PRO A 214 8.24 1.50 -20.58
C PRO A 214 9.72 1.14 -20.36
N GLU A 215 10.61 1.40 -21.32
CA GLU A 215 12.07 1.25 -21.13
C GLU A 215 12.64 2.31 -20.17
N ASP A 216 11.95 3.45 -20.01
CA ASP A 216 12.31 4.49 -19.05
C ASP A 216 11.84 4.19 -17.61
N LEU A 217 11.16 3.05 -17.38
CA LEU A 217 10.64 2.65 -16.08
C LEU A 217 11.66 1.81 -15.31
N GLU A 218 12.17 2.37 -14.23
CA GLU A 218 12.95 1.67 -13.21
C GLU A 218 12.02 1.22 -12.05
N LEU A 219 11.86 -0.09 -11.89
CA LEU A 219 11.17 -0.68 -10.74
C LEU A 219 12.13 -0.85 -9.55
N TYR A 220 11.72 -0.38 -8.38
CA TYR A 220 12.46 -0.47 -7.13
C TYR A 220 11.67 -1.23 -6.06
N LEU A 221 12.22 -2.33 -5.55
CA LEU A 221 11.62 -3.09 -4.44
C LEU A 221 12.43 -2.87 -3.17
N VAL A 222 11.80 -2.35 -2.12
CA VAL A 222 12.49 -1.86 -0.93
C VAL A 222 11.99 -2.61 0.28
N TRP A 223 12.90 -3.13 1.09
CA TRP A 223 12.52 -3.81 2.32
C TRP A 223 12.05 -2.77 3.35
N GLU A 224 10.99 -3.05 4.10
CA GLU A 224 10.54 -2.13 5.15
C GLU A 224 11.67 -1.87 6.15
N GLY A 225 11.89 -0.59 6.46
CA GLY A 225 12.97 -0.14 7.34
C GLY A 225 14.34 -0.01 6.68
N ASP A 226 14.49 -0.39 5.41
CA ASP A 226 15.73 -0.14 4.67
C ASP A 226 15.76 1.27 4.07
N GLU A 227 16.97 1.83 4.00
CA GLU A 227 17.20 3.09 3.32
C GLU A 227 17.04 2.94 1.81
N LEU A 228 16.31 3.88 1.21
CA LEU A 228 16.23 4.03 -0.22
C LEU A 228 17.60 4.47 -0.77
N PRO A 229 18.04 3.97 -1.94
CA PRO A 229 19.26 4.47 -2.57
C PRO A 229 19.23 6.01 -2.70
N GLU A 230 20.32 6.71 -2.38
CA GLU A 230 20.37 8.18 -2.40
C GLU A 230 19.90 8.77 -3.74
N GLN A 231 20.28 8.14 -4.86
CA GLN A 231 19.84 8.53 -6.20
C GLN A 231 18.32 8.45 -6.39
N PHE A 232 17.67 7.47 -5.75
CA PHE A 232 16.21 7.30 -5.75
C PHE A 232 15.58 8.43 -4.94
N VAL A 233 16.08 8.68 -3.73
CA VAL A 233 15.60 9.76 -2.84
C VAL A 233 15.70 11.10 -3.56
N ALA A 234 16.84 11.40 -4.17
CA ALA A 234 17.05 12.64 -4.92
C ALA A 234 16.07 12.79 -6.10
N ARG A 235 15.83 11.73 -6.88
CA ARG A 235 14.86 11.73 -7.99
C ARG A 235 13.42 11.93 -7.50
N ARG A 236 13.03 11.22 -6.44
CA ARG A 236 11.71 11.36 -5.79
C ARG A 236 11.49 12.77 -5.26
N ASP A 237 12.46 13.33 -4.54
CA ASP A 237 12.32 14.61 -3.87
C ASP A 237 12.32 15.78 -4.85
N ALA A 238 13.10 15.68 -5.94
CA ALA A 238 13.03 16.63 -7.05
C ALA A 238 11.62 16.69 -7.66
N TYR A 239 10.99 15.54 -7.89
CA TYR A 239 9.61 15.47 -8.37
C TYR A 239 8.60 16.07 -7.40
N MET A 240 8.65 15.69 -6.12
CA MET A 240 7.71 16.21 -5.13
C MET A 240 7.78 17.73 -5.01
N LYS A 241 8.97 18.32 -5.14
CA LYS A 241 9.15 19.78 -5.19
C LYS A 241 8.51 20.41 -6.44
N GLU A 242 8.63 19.77 -7.60
CA GLU A 242 8.06 20.27 -8.86
C GLU A 242 6.52 20.23 -8.86
N GLU A 243 5.92 19.12 -8.41
CA GLU A 243 4.46 19.01 -8.28
C GLU A 243 3.90 20.00 -7.26
N PHE A 244 4.61 20.19 -6.14
CA PHE A 244 4.23 21.19 -5.15
C PHE A 244 4.27 22.61 -5.73
N ALA A 245 5.27 22.93 -6.56
CA ALA A 245 5.36 24.23 -7.24
C ALA A 245 4.21 24.45 -8.25
N LYS A 246 3.78 23.41 -8.98
CA LYS A 246 2.61 23.44 -9.88
C LYS A 246 1.30 23.67 -9.11
N LEU A 247 1.14 23.02 -7.95
CA LEU A 247 -0.02 23.22 -7.06
C LEU A 247 -0.08 24.65 -6.50
N LEU A 248 1.07 25.23 -6.14
CA LEU A 248 1.16 26.62 -5.66
C LEU A 248 0.86 27.66 -6.76
N THR A 249 1.18 27.37 -8.01
CA THR A 249 0.86 28.27 -9.14
C THR A 249 -0.61 28.17 -9.58
N ALA A 250 -1.25 27.01 -9.39
CA ALA A 250 -2.65 26.80 -9.74
C ALA A 250 -3.65 27.44 -8.75
N ASP A 251 -3.24 27.67 -7.49
CA ASP A 251 -4.15 28.08 -6.41
C ASP A 251 -3.63 29.29 -5.58
N ALA A 252 -3.02 30.26 -6.27
CA ALA A 252 -2.46 31.49 -5.71
C ALA A 252 -3.45 32.41 -4.95
N GLY A 253 -4.71 31.98 -4.75
CA GLY A 253 -5.75 32.75 -4.07
C GLY A 253 -6.20 32.23 -2.70
N LYS A 254 -5.79 31.03 -2.23
CA LYS A 254 -6.46 30.42 -1.05
C LYS A 254 -5.63 29.58 -0.06
N LEU A 255 -4.33 29.39 -0.24
CA LEU A 255 -3.59 28.42 0.61
C LEU A 255 -2.83 29.10 1.75
N GLU A 256 -3.44 29.13 2.95
CA GLU A 256 -2.84 29.68 4.18
C GLU A 256 -1.96 28.70 4.99
N ARG A 257 -1.82 27.42 4.61
CA ARG A 257 -0.77 26.50 5.14
C ARG A 257 -0.90 25.10 4.56
N LEU A 258 0.14 24.61 3.87
CA LEU A 258 0.35 23.18 3.63
C LEU A 258 1.82 22.84 3.89
N GLY A 259 2.07 21.96 4.86
CA GLY A 259 3.41 21.48 5.20
C GLY A 259 3.74 20.18 4.46
N TYR A 260 4.95 20.08 3.95
CA TYR A 260 5.54 18.85 3.40
C TYR A 260 6.61 18.32 4.36
N LYS A 261 6.61 17.02 4.65
CA LYS A 261 7.62 16.36 5.49
C LYS A 261 8.65 15.67 4.61
N SER A 262 9.89 16.17 4.65
CA SER A 262 11.08 15.47 4.13
C SER A 262 11.43 14.27 5.01
N VAL A 263 12.00 13.22 4.40
CA VAL A 263 12.26 11.91 5.03
C VAL A 263 13.40 11.94 6.05
N ASP A 264 14.20 13.01 6.09
CA ASP A 264 15.38 13.10 6.97
C ASP A 264 15.08 13.66 8.38
N GLY A 265 13.80 13.79 8.75
CA GLY A 265 13.39 14.17 10.11
C GLY A 265 13.73 15.61 10.53
N ALA A 266 14.33 16.43 9.66
CA ALA A 266 14.49 17.86 9.89
C ALA A 266 13.16 18.58 9.60
N GLU A 267 12.61 19.25 10.61
CA GLU A 267 11.52 20.22 10.40
C GLU A 267 12.06 21.43 9.63
N GLU A 268 11.79 21.52 8.32
CA GLU A 268 11.88 22.79 7.61
C GLU A 268 10.47 23.35 7.36
N TRP A 269 10.17 24.41 8.10
CA TRP A 269 8.98 25.23 7.90
C TRP A 269 9.27 26.26 6.80
N VAL A 270 8.70 26.07 5.61
CA VAL A 270 8.68 27.15 4.61
C VAL A 270 7.62 28.15 5.05
N THR A 271 8.06 29.26 5.63
CA THR A 271 7.21 30.43 5.86
C THR A 271 7.23 31.24 4.56
N VAL A 272 6.11 31.27 3.84
CA VAL A 272 5.91 32.20 2.73
C VAL A 272 5.32 33.47 3.32
N GLU A 273 6.11 34.55 3.43
CA GLU A 273 5.53 35.88 3.61
C GLU A 273 4.87 36.29 2.30
N VAL A 274 3.53 36.29 2.30
CA VAL A 274 2.76 36.93 1.23
C VAL A 274 2.83 38.42 1.49
N SER A 275 3.63 39.16 0.72
CA SER A 275 3.49 40.61 0.66
C SER A 275 2.18 40.93 -0.07
N ASP A 276 1.24 41.59 0.59
CA ASP A 276 0.10 42.21 -0.08
C ASP A 276 0.64 43.21 -1.11
N GLY A 277 0.63 42.81 -2.38
CA GLY A 277 1.04 43.65 -3.49
C GLY A 277 0.06 44.80 -3.67
N ALA A 278 0.54 46.02 -3.48
CA ALA A 278 0.00 47.22 -4.11
C ALA A 278 0.49 47.31 -5.56
#